data_AF-A0A5E4MY07-F1
#
_entry.id   AF-A0A5E4MY07-F1
#
_cell.length_a   1.000
_cell.length_b   1.000
_cell.length_c   1.000
_cell.angle_alpha   90.00
_cell.angle_beta   90.00
_cell.angle_gamma   90.00
#
_symmetry.space_group_name_H-M   'P 1'
#
loop_
_entity.id
_entity.type
_entity.pdbx_description
1 polymer ?
#
loop_
_entity_poly.entity_id
_entity_poly.type
_entity_poly.pdbx_seq_one_letter_code
_entity_poly.pdbx_strand_id
1 'polypeptide(L)'
;MSNLPSEFGDIKQKKVPHRNLLHSLYDREINGCSMAANLLKNYEGNCIGQNNEGDVVRKRIFEQLFKLKYRIKVSPEGEQLNRECSLFTENGHYAVVGSAAVIPDDMRPQFYEMYTNNEAVSPNPLFPLEDYTIHLVNLKHGAVSHYIDFKSDKIFLSHNQGIYLLNNTLAVLSVQHQVIHIYKIIRNRFCLLRKIGRFCYEDDHLLITSVYTIMNRAMYRPFRENSVNGLKHKLMIFLYKKAEGEAQKTGTQYPLRKFYQHFNQFLSLRMWKMQLLDENHILIRYAPEEVATIKIQEPNTQASFFMVYNMVTTTVLEVFENTSDDLLKVYENFCDNFRNSYANPEGFMPCSPANNIYSWESHQKFKNTIINAKFGGIMEANKRILAQLPVAAQSFTSSPYLDTYLYSYDEKWVSPMERPKVVGEYPIRFYSRESGLLSFCLYTSESKGPTLDRRRLVAFTFHPTDPFAISVQRDNFEYVVNFHIRKVYMPE
;
A
#
# COMPACT_ATOMS: atom_id res chain seq x y z
N MET A 1 -37.31 30.02 -5.95
CA MET A 1 -36.12 30.86 -6.17
C MET A 1 -35.05 30.40 -5.18
N SER A 2 -33.86 30.10 -5.71
CA SER A 2 -32.57 29.84 -5.04
C SER A 2 -32.53 28.84 -3.88
N ASN A 3 -32.44 27.54 -4.21
CA ASN A 3 -31.81 26.56 -3.31
C ASN A 3 -30.31 26.86 -3.26
N LEU A 4 -29.83 27.31 -2.10
CA LEU A 4 -28.41 27.49 -1.79
C LEU A 4 -27.67 26.14 -1.87
N PRO A 5 -26.43 26.09 -2.38
CA PRO A 5 -25.62 24.88 -2.34
C PRO A 5 -25.32 24.50 -0.89
N SER A 6 -25.31 23.21 -0.56
CA SER A 6 -24.87 22.74 0.76
C SER A 6 -23.35 22.88 0.85
N GLU A 7 -22.90 23.84 1.64
CA GLU A 7 -21.49 24.22 1.74
C GLU A 7 -20.73 23.35 2.76
N PHE A 8 -19.57 22.84 2.35
CA PHE A 8 -18.56 22.34 3.29
C PHE A 8 -17.78 23.56 3.82
N GLY A 9 -17.69 23.67 5.15
CA GLY A 9 -16.81 24.63 5.80
C GLY A 9 -15.45 23.99 6.03
N ASP A 10 -14.42 24.58 5.43
CA ASP A 10 -13.04 24.08 5.55
C ASP A 10 -12.29 24.83 6.64
N ILE A 11 -11.68 24.09 7.57
CA ILE A 11 -11.01 24.66 8.74
C ILE A 11 -9.57 24.19 8.78
N LYS A 12 -8.65 25.15 8.68
CA LYS A 12 -7.21 24.87 8.70
C LYS A 12 -6.69 24.76 10.12
N GLN A 13 -6.08 23.65 10.49
CA GLN A 13 -5.40 23.54 11.78
C GLN A 13 -3.86 23.59 11.69
N LYS A 14 -3.29 24.02 12.82
CA LYS A 14 -1.94 24.53 13.07
C LYS A 14 -0.79 23.57 12.71
N LYS A 15 0.36 24.19 12.39
CA LYS A 15 1.71 23.66 12.16
C LYS A 15 2.17 22.64 13.22
N VAL A 16 2.52 21.43 12.79
CA VAL A 16 3.21 20.43 13.61
C VAL A 16 4.71 20.46 13.28
N PRO A 17 5.60 20.89 14.20
CA PRO A 17 7.03 20.93 13.94
C PRO A 17 7.63 19.52 13.77
N HIS A 18 8.67 19.43 12.92
CA HIS A 18 9.34 18.21 12.46
C HIS A 18 9.96 17.33 13.58
N ARG A 19 9.98 17.79 14.84
CA ARG A 19 10.80 17.21 15.93
C ARG A 19 10.07 16.43 17.02
N ASN A 20 8.76 16.18 16.90
CA ASN A 20 8.12 15.24 17.82
C ASN A 20 8.32 13.81 17.30
N LEU A 21 9.25 13.12 17.95
CA LEU A 21 9.55 11.72 17.69
C LEU A 21 8.27 10.88 17.65
N LEU A 22 8.06 10.15 16.55
CA LEU A 22 6.90 9.30 16.31
C LEU A 22 7.05 8.01 17.13
N HIS A 23 6.94 8.12 18.45
CA HIS A 23 7.04 6.97 19.36
C HIS A 23 5.69 6.50 19.87
N SER A 24 4.61 7.26 19.64
CA SER A 24 3.32 6.99 20.24
C SER A 24 2.19 7.09 19.24
N LEU A 25 1.24 6.17 19.38
CA LEU A 25 -0.04 6.17 18.69
C LEU A 25 -1.08 6.84 19.59
N TYR A 26 -1.90 7.70 19.00
CA TYR A 26 -3.01 8.37 19.67
C TYR A 26 -4.31 7.84 19.09
N ASP A 27 -5.01 7.02 19.87
CA ASP A 27 -6.33 6.51 19.50
C ASP A 27 -7.39 7.52 19.96
N ARG A 28 -8.23 7.97 19.02
CA ARG A 28 -9.23 9.02 19.24
C ARG A 28 -10.57 8.58 18.70
N GLU A 29 -11.59 8.78 19.52
CA GLU A 29 -12.99 8.59 19.16
C GLU A 29 -13.52 9.87 18.50
N ILE A 30 -14.31 9.70 17.43
CA ILE A 30 -14.96 10.81 16.74
C ILE A 30 -16.31 11.06 17.41
N ASN A 31 -16.51 12.27 17.95
CA ASN A 31 -17.77 12.66 18.62
C ASN A 31 -18.89 13.05 17.63
N GLY A 32 -18.59 13.04 16.33
CA GLY A 32 -19.51 13.39 15.23
C GLY A 32 -19.43 14.85 14.78
N CYS A 33 -19.81 15.10 13.53
CA CYS A 33 -19.78 16.44 12.92
C CYS A 33 -20.74 17.44 13.56
N SER A 34 -21.82 16.96 14.20
CA SER A 34 -22.81 17.81 14.86
C SER A 34 -22.22 18.64 16.00
N MET A 35 -21.23 18.11 16.73
CA MET A 35 -20.55 18.83 17.81
C MET A 35 -19.76 20.04 17.28
N ALA A 36 -19.18 19.91 16.08
CA ALA A 36 -18.48 21.01 15.42
C ALA A 36 -19.44 22.03 14.78
N ALA A 37 -20.69 21.65 14.46
CA ALA A 37 -21.66 22.54 13.84
C ALA A 37 -21.96 23.78 14.71
N ASN A 38 -21.99 23.62 16.05
CA ASN A 38 -22.19 24.72 16.99
C ASN A 38 -21.09 25.79 16.90
N LEU A 39 -19.84 25.40 16.64
CA LEU A 39 -18.73 26.36 16.43
C LEU A 39 -18.81 27.07 15.08
N LEU A 40 -19.53 26.49 14.12
CA LEU A 40 -19.60 26.96 12.73
C LEU A 40 -20.88 27.75 12.40
N LYS A 41 -21.85 27.79 13.32
CA LYS A 41 -23.16 28.46 13.12
C LYS A 41 -23.04 29.92 12.65
N ASN A 42 -22.01 30.64 13.11
CA ASN A 42 -21.84 32.07 12.82
C ASN A 42 -20.86 32.37 11.66
N TYR A 43 -20.36 31.34 10.97
CA TYR A 43 -19.42 31.53 9.86
C TYR A 43 -20.10 31.27 8.50
N GLU A 44 -20.31 32.34 7.74
CA GLU A 44 -20.90 32.27 6.40
C GLU A 44 -19.89 31.90 5.31
N GLY A 45 -18.58 32.03 5.58
CA GLY A 45 -17.54 31.70 4.59
C GLY A 45 -17.38 30.20 4.29
N ASN A 46 -16.91 29.88 3.07
CA ASN A 46 -16.57 28.52 2.63
C ASN A 46 -15.25 28.00 3.21
N CYS A 47 -14.32 28.90 3.56
CA CYS A 47 -13.05 28.55 4.18
C CYS A 47 -12.77 29.47 5.36
N ILE A 48 -12.42 28.88 6.51
CA ILE A 48 -11.95 29.62 7.70
C ILE A 48 -10.42 29.61 7.69
N GLY A 49 -9.86 30.72 7.19
CA GLY A 49 -8.41 30.88 7.08
C GLY A 49 -7.70 31.46 8.28
N GLN A 50 -6.44 31.84 8.05
CA GLN A 50 -5.52 32.32 9.09
C GLN A 50 -5.84 33.73 9.63
N ASN A 51 -7.10 34.19 9.55
CA ASN A 51 -7.52 35.47 10.08
C ASN A 51 -7.80 35.37 11.59
N ASN A 52 -7.67 36.49 12.31
CA ASN A 52 -7.79 36.57 13.77
C ASN A 52 -9.14 36.04 14.30
N GLU A 53 -10.24 36.22 13.56
CA GLU A 53 -11.57 35.73 13.96
C GLU A 53 -11.67 34.20 13.86
N GLY A 54 -10.90 33.54 12.98
CA GLY A 54 -10.92 32.08 12.80
C GLY A 54 -10.07 31.31 13.82
N ASP A 55 -9.24 31.98 14.63
CA ASP A 55 -8.30 31.32 15.54
C ASP A 55 -9.00 30.52 16.65
N VAL A 56 -10.14 30.99 17.14
CA VAL A 56 -10.88 30.32 18.23
C VAL A 56 -11.46 28.99 17.76
N VAL A 57 -12.10 28.97 16.60
CA VAL A 57 -12.63 27.75 15.97
C VAL A 57 -11.48 26.80 15.65
N ARG A 58 -10.40 27.30 15.04
CA ARG A 58 -9.23 26.48 14.71
C ARG A 58 -8.57 25.84 15.93
N LYS A 59 -8.58 26.48 17.11
CA LYS A 59 -8.03 25.88 18.33
C LYS A 59 -8.95 24.82 18.93
N ARG A 60 -10.26 25.06 18.94
CA ARG A 60 -11.22 24.21 19.66
C ARG A 60 -11.77 23.04 18.84
N ILE A 61 -11.80 23.16 17.50
CA ILE A 61 -12.54 22.19 16.69
C ILE A 61 -11.99 20.77 16.78
N PHE A 62 -10.68 20.60 16.89
CA PHE A 62 -10.08 19.28 17.02
C PHE A 62 -10.41 18.61 18.35
N GLU A 63 -10.40 19.38 19.44
CA GLU A 63 -10.78 18.87 20.76
C GLU A 63 -12.27 18.54 20.83
N GLN A 64 -13.12 19.23 20.06
CA GLN A 64 -14.54 18.92 19.96
C GLN A 64 -14.83 17.72 19.07
N LEU A 65 -14.19 17.63 17.91
CA LEU A 65 -14.38 16.53 16.96
C LEU A 65 -13.79 15.21 17.49
N PHE A 66 -12.63 15.27 18.13
CA PHE A 66 -11.88 14.09 18.51
C PHE A 66 -11.63 14.03 20.02
N LYS A 67 -12.18 13.01 20.66
CA LYS A 67 -11.92 12.68 22.06
C LYS A 67 -10.76 11.69 22.14
N LEU A 68 -9.73 12.03 22.91
CA LEU A 68 -8.61 11.10 23.15
C LEU A 68 -9.08 9.91 23.99
N LYS A 69 -8.90 8.70 23.46
CA LYS A 69 -9.22 7.45 24.15
C LYS A 69 -7.98 6.85 24.80
N TYR A 70 -6.94 6.62 24.01
CA TYR A 70 -5.67 6.06 24.49
C TYR A 70 -4.46 6.78 23.91
N ARG A 71 -3.39 6.82 24.71
CA ARG A 71 -2.05 7.22 24.28
C ARG A 71 -1.12 6.02 24.47
N ILE A 72 -0.71 5.41 23.37
CA ILE A 72 0.03 4.15 23.37
C ILE A 72 1.48 4.44 22.98
N LYS A 73 2.44 4.20 23.87
CA LYS A 73 3.87 4.24 23.50
C LYS A 73 4.19 2.95 22.75
N VAL A 74 4.48 3.05 21.46
CA VAL A 74 4.68 1.91 20.56
C VAL A 74 6.16 1.63 20.38
N SER A 75 6.95 2.61 19.90
CA SER A 75 8.34 2.37 19.61
C SER A 75 9.27 2.72 20.79
N PRO A 76 10.29 1.89 21.05
CA PRO A 76 11.35 2.20 22.02
C PRO A 76 12.23 3.37 21.53
N GLU A 77 13.07 3.89 22.41
CA GLU A 77 14.00 4.99 22.08
C GLU A 77 15.00 4.55 21.01
N GLY A 78 15.11 5.32 19.92
CA GLY A 78 15.93 5.00 18.74
C GLY A 78 15.14 4.49 17.53
N GLU A 79 13.90 4.03 17.71
CA GLU A 79 13.03 3.59 16.61
C GLU A 79 12.01 4.66 16.20
N GLN A 80 11.85 4.90 14.91
CA GLN A 80 10.85 5.81 14.36
C GLN A 80 9.66 5.03 13.77
N LEU A 81 8.44 5.33 14.23
CA LEU A 81 7.23 4.76 13.64
C LEU A 81 6.99 5.35 12.24
N ASN A 82 6.70 4.48 11.28
CA ASN A 82 6.38 4.91 9.92
C ASN A 82 4.92 5.39 9.84
N ARG A 83 4.72 6.63 9.40
CA ARG A 83 3.40 7.29 9.33
C ARG A 83 2.48 6.69 8.28
N GLU A 84 3.05 6.04 7.27
CA GLU A 84 2.34 5.50 6.10
C GLU A 84 2.14 3.98 6.22
N CYS A 85 2.39 3.42 7.40
CA CYS A 85 2.33 2.00 7.70
C CYS A 85 1.30 1.74 8.81
N SER A 86 0.07 1.45 8.39
CA SER A 86 -1.02 1.11 9.30
C SER A 86 -1.95 0.12 8.62
N LEU A 87 -2.18 -1.02 9.27
CA LEU A 87 -3.12 -2.04 8.85
C LEU A 87 -4.02 -2.42 10.01
N PHE A 88 -5.30 -2.60 9.76
CA PHE A 88 -6.29 -2.94 10.78
C PHE A 88 -6.87 -4.34 10.52
N THR A 89 -7.05 -5.14 11.56
CA THR A 89 -7.81 -6.40 11.40
C THR A 89 -9.29 -6.09 11.09
N GLU A 90 -9.98 -6.96 10.36
CA GLU A 90 -11.41 -6.77 9.99
C GLU A 90 -12.31 -6.46 11.19
N ASN A 91 -12.02 -7.06 12.34
CA ASN A 91 -12.79 -6.84 13.57
C ASN A 91 -12.52 -5.47 14.24
N GLY A 92 -11.57 -4.67 13.71
CA GLY A 92 -11.15 -3.39 14.31
C GLY A 92 -10.48 -3.52 15.68
N HIS A 93 -10.15 -4.74 16.12
CA HIS A 93 -9.59 -4.98 17.45
C HIS A 93 -8.09 -4.72 17.54
N TYR A 94 -7.36 -5.00 16.45
CA TYR A 94 -5.92 -4.83 16.40
C TYR A 94 -5.50 -3.92 15.25
N ALA A 95 -4.46 -3.13 15.51
CA ALA A 95 -3.71 -2.39 14.51
C ALA A 95 -2.29 -2.96 14.41
N VAL A 96 -1.80 -3.13 13.19
CA VAL A 96 -0.42 -3.49 12.86
C VAL A 96 0.27 -2.23 12.36
N VAL A 97 1.36 -1.86 13.03
CA VAL A 97 2.15 -0.66 12.72
C VAL A 97 3.63 -1.00 12.65
N GLY A 98 4.36 -0.40 11.72
CA GLY A 98 5.79 -0.64 11.55
C GLY A 98 6.64 0.52 12.06
N SER A 99 7.72 0.22 12.76
CA SER A 99 8.83 1.13 13.05
C SER A 99 10.11 0.69 12.36
N ALA A 100 11.01 1.65 12.17
CA ALA A 100 12.34 1.44 11.63
C ALA A 100 13.38 2.13 12.53
N ALA A 101 14.49 1.46 12.76
CA ALA A 101 15.70 2.01 13.38
C ALA A 101 16.83 2.04 12.35
N VAL A 102 17.47 3.20 12.25
CA VAL A 102 18.67 3.36 11.41
C VAL A 102 19.83 2.69 12.12
N ILE A 103 20.55 1.84 11.40
CA ILE A 103 21.75 1.17 11.91
C ILE A 103 22.91 2.19 11.89
N PRO A 104 23.55 2.49 13.03
CA PRO A 104 24.69 3.40 13.07
C PRO A 104 25.85 2.90 12.21
N ASP A 105 26.60 3.81 11.58
CA ASP A 105 27.71 3.47 10.69
C ASP A 105 28.84 2.68 11.38
N ASP A 106 28.97 2.80 12.70
CA ASP A 106 29.94 2.08 13.52
C ASP A 106 29.53 0.62 13.80
N MET A 107 28.23 0.30 13.72
CA MET A 107 27.67 -1.04 13.88
C MET A 107 27.26 -1.62 12.52
N ARG A 108 28.21 -1.71 11.58
CA ARG A 108 27.92 -2.35 10.29
C ARG A 108 27.54 -3.82 10.52
N PRO A 109 26.41 -4.27 9.96
CA PRO A 109 26.01 -5.66 10.11
C PRO A 109 27.04 -6.59 9.50
N GLN A 110 27.19 -7.77 10.08
CA GLN A 110 28.15 -8.73 9.57
C GLN A 110 27.73 -9.20 8.17
N PHE A 111 28.71 -9.54 7.33
CA PHE A 111 28.46 -10.00 5.96
C PHE A 111 27.39 -11.11 5.90
N TYR A 112 27.44 -12.09 6.80
CA TYR A 112 26.49 -13.21 6.82
C TYR A 112 25.13 -12.88 7.43
N GLU A 113 24.98 -11.74 8.10
CA GLU A 113 23.69 -11.22 8.56
C GLU A 113 22.96 -10.54 7.39
N MET A 114 23.70 -9.85 6.51
CA MET A 114 23.14 -9.22 5.31
C MET A 114 22.82 -10.22 4.20
N TYR A 115 23.67 -11.25 4.07
CA TYR A 115 23.58 -12.28 3.04
C TYR A 115 23.20 -13.62 3.65
N THR A 116 21.92 -13.74 4.04
CA THR A 116 21.39 -14.94 4.71
C THR A 116 21.17 -16.12 3.76
N ASN A 117 21.12 -15.88 2.44
CA ASN A 117 21.04 -16.91 1.41
C ASN A 117 21.67 -16.41 0.09
N ASN A 118 21.83 -17.30 -0.88
CA ASN A 118 22.47 -17.02 -2.18
C ASN A 118 21.64 -16.12 -3.12
N GLU A 119 20.38 -15.83 -2.80
CA GLU A 119 19.53 -14.90 -3.54
C GLU A 119 19.42 -13.53 -2.86
N ALA A 120 20.01 -13.37 -1.67
CA ALA A 120 20.04 -12.10 -0.98
C ALA A 120 20.60 -11.01 -1.89
N VAL A 121 20.01 -9.83 -1.75
CA VAL A 121 20.21 -8.71 -2.67
C VAL A 121 21.39 -7.86 -2.25
N SER A 122 22.08 -7.24 -3.21
CA SER A 122 23.15 -6.29 -2.89
C SER A 122 22.54 -4.99 -2.36
N PRO A 123 22.87 -4.55 -1.13
CA PRO A 123 22.30 -3.35 -0.55
C PRO A 123 22.66 -2.12 -1.41
N ASN A 124 21.72 -1.19 -1.51
CA ASN A 124 21.96 0.08 -2.20
C ASN A 124 22.55 1.08 -1.21
N PRO A 125 23.75 1.65 -1.45
CA PRO A 125 24.34 2.65 -0.55
C PRO A 125 23.46 3.89 -0.32
N LEU A 126 22.60 4.24 -1.29
CA LEU A 126 21.67 5.36 -1.17
C LEU A 126 20.47 5.06 -0.25
N PHE A 127 20.17 3.78 -0.05
CA PHE A 127 19.05 3.31 0.75
C PHE A 127 19.55 2.23 1.70
N PRO A 128 20.13 2.62 2.85
CA PRO A 128 20.71 1.68 3.79
C PRO A 128 19.68 0.68 4.30
N LEU A 129 20.22 -0.43 4.82
CA LEU A 129 19.46 -1.42 5.56
C LEU A 129 19.09 -0.84 6.93
N GLU A 130 17.91 -1.21 7.40
CA GLU A 130 17.36 -0.74 8.67
C GLU A 130 16.90 -1.95 9.48
N ASP A 131 16.81 -1.75 10.79
CA ASP A 131 16.15 -2.69 11.67
C ASP A 131 14.66 -2.33 11.71
N TYR A 132 13.80 -3.25 11.29
CA TYR A 132 12.36 -3.04 11.26
C TYR A 132 11.69 -3.80 12.38
N THR A 133 10.78 -3.14 13.08
CA THR A 133 9.95 -3.76 14.11
C THR A 133 8.48 -3.59 13.73
N ILE A 134 7.74 -4.69 13.67
CA ILE A 134 6.30 -4.67 13.39
C ILE A 134 5.56 -4.95 14.70
N HIS A 135 4.75 -3.97 15.13
CA HIS A 135 4.02 -4.00 16.39
C HIS A 135 2.56 -4.37 16.16
N LEU A 136 2.02 -5.24 17.02
CA LEU A 136 0.61 -5.53 17.16
C LEU A 136 0.04 -4.73 18.32
N VAL A 137 -0.81 -3.75 18.03
CA VAL A 137 -1.46 -2.88 19.00
C VAL A 137 -2.90 -3.33 19.21
N ASN A 138 -3.30 -3.55 20.46
CA ASN A 138 -4.68 -3.85 20.81
C ASN A 138 -5.43 -2.54 21.11
N LEU A 139 -6.39 -2.20 20.24
CA LEU A 139 -7.16 -0.95 20.30
C LEU A 139 -8.24 -0.96 21.38
N LYS A 140 -8.66 -2.14 21.88
CA LYS A 140 -9.62 -2.21 23.00
C LYS A 140 -8.99 -1.80 24.31
N HIS A 141 -7.78 -2.30 24.58
CA HIS A 141 -7.07 -2.05 25.83
C HIS A 141 -6.06 -0.91 25.76
N GLY A 142 -5.75 -0.40 24.56
CA GLY A 142 -4.80 0.69 24.38
C GLY A 142 -3.36 0.31 24.69
N ALA A 143 -2.94 -0.91 24.33
CA ALA A 143 -1.60 -1.43 24.66
C ALA A 143 -0.99 -2.23 23.51
N VAL A 144 0.35 -2.20 23.41
CA VAL A 144 1.10 -3.09 22.52
C VAL A 144 1.00 -4.51 23.06
N SER A 145 0.52 -5.44 22.24
CA SER A 145 0.34 -6.84 22.62
C SER A 145 1.55 -7.71 22.29
N HIS A 146 2.16 -7.48 21.14
CA HIS A 146 3.31 -8.24 20.65
C HIS A 146 4.07 -7.46 19.59
N TYR A 147 5.31 -7.82 19.32
CA TYR A 147 6.12 -7.24 18.26
C TYR A 147 6.99 -8.32 17.60
N ILE A 148 7.45 -8.06 16.38
CA ILE A 148 8.41 -8.91 15.65
C ILE A 148 9.51 -8.04 15.07
N ASP A 149 10.75 -8.49 15.21
CA ASP A 149 11.94 -7.75 14.79
C ASP A 149 12.56 -8.38 13.53
N PHE A 150 12.98 -7.54 12.59
CA PHE A 150 13.76 -7.88 11.41
C PHE A 150 15.04 -7.06 11.43
N LYS A 151 16.18 -7.75 11.44
CA LYS A 151 17.51 -7.14 11.53
C LYS A 151 18.13 -6.98 10.16
N SER A 152 18.74 -5.82 9.91
CA SER A 152 19.50 -5.55 8.67
C SER A 152 18.74 -5.93 7.40
N ASP A 153 17.49 -5.50 7.31
CA ASP A 153 16.60 -5.87 6.23
C ASP A 153 16.24 -4.66 5.35
N LYS A 154 15.52 -4.93 4.26
CA LYS A 154 14.79 -3.92 3.49
C LYS A 154 13.34 -4.34 3.34
N ILE A 155 12.47 -3.67 4.11
CA ILE A 155 11.02 -3.88 4.08
C ILE A 155 10.36 -2.53 3.72
N PHE A 156 9.58 -2.51 2.64
CA PHE A 156 8.91 -1.29 2.18
C PHE A 156 7.65 -0.99 3.02
N LEU A 157 7.83 -0.38 4.19
CA LEU A 157 6.71 0.00 5.06
C LEU A 157 5.85 1.15 4.50
N SER A 158 6.43 2.03 3.67
CA SER A 158 5.69 3.13 3.05
C SER A 158 4.53 2.63 2.18
N HIS A 159 3.34 3.16 2.44
CA HIS A 159 2.09 2.78 1.77
C HIS A 159 1.82 1.27 1.81
N ASN A 160 2.18 0.58 2.90
CA ASN A 160 1.94 -0.85 3.09
C ASN A 160 2.43 -1.74 1.92
N GLN A 161 3.53 -1.38 1.24
CA GLN A 161 3.96 -2.11 0.03
C GLN A 161 4.71 -3.43 0.33
N GLY A 162 5.38 -3.49 1.47
CA GLY A 162 6.16 -4.65 1.93
C GLY A 162 5.43 -5.53 2.94
N ILE A 163 4.24 -5.11 3.39
CA ILE A 163 3.42 -5.83 4.35
C ILE A 163 1.99 -5.97 3.83
N TYR A 164 1.36 -7.11 4.07
CA TYR A 164 0.00 -7.36 3.63
C TYR A 164 -0.80 -8.06 4.72
N LEU A 165 -1.93 -7.49 5.14
CA LEU A 165 -2.81 -8.09 6.13
C LEU A 165 -4.12 -8.47 5.46
N LEU A 166 -4.45 -9.76 5.53
CA LEU A 166 -5.74 -10.32 5.12
C LEU A 166 -6.35 -11.05 6.31
N ASN A 167 -7.53 -10.61 6.76
CA ASN A 167 -8.23 -11.12 7.94
C ASN A 167 -7.32 -11.06 9.20
N ASN A 168 -6.74 -12.20 9.57
CA ASN A 168 -5.81 -12.36 10.69
C ASN A 168 -4.42 -12.87 10.24
N THR A 169 -4.15 -12.92 8.94
CA THR A 169 -2.91 -13.40 8.35
C THR A 169 -2.10 -12.22 7.82
N LEU A 170 -0.92 -12.02 8.40
CA LEU A 170 0.03 -10.98 8.02
C LEU A 170 1.17 -11.60 7.20
N ALA A 171 1.36 -11.13 5.97
CA ALA A 171 2.54 -11.41 5.18
C ALA A 171 3.54 -10.25 5.27
N VAL A 172 4.83 -10.55 5.44
CA VAL A 172 5.93 -9.57 5.42
C VAL A 172 6.98 -9.99 4.38
N LEU A 173 7.29 -9.13 3.41
CA LEU A 173 8.30 -9.38 2.39
C LEU A 173 9.62 -8.74 2.82
N SER A 174 10.60 -9.60 3.11
CA SER A 174 12.00 -9.22 3.20
C SER A 174 12.59 -9.17 1.79
N VAL A 175 12.83 -7.95 1.29
CA VAL A 175 13.43 -7.75 -0.03
C VAL A 175 14.93 -8.02 0.01
N GLN A 176 15.60 -7.66 1.11
CA GLN A 176 17.04 -7.92 1.27
C GLN A 176 17.33 -9.42 1.30
N HIS A 177 16.59 -10.18 2.10
CA HIS A 177 16.81 -11.61 2.27
C HIS A 177 16.02 -12.48 1.29
N GLN A 178 15.14 -11.91 0.46
CA GLN A 178 14.31 -12.67 -0.47
C GLN A 178 13.49 -13.78 0.24
N VAL A 179 12.81 -13.38 1.32
CA VAL A 179 11.92 -14.27 2.09
C VAL A 179 10.60 -13.57 2.39
N ILE A 180 9.51 -14.30 2.20
CA ILE A 180 8.17 -13.89 2.64
C ILE A 180 7.87 -14.62 3.94
N HIS A 181 7.61 -13.86 5.00
CA HIS A 181 7.23 -14.37 6.31
C HIS A 181 5.71 -14.28 6.45
N ILE A 182 5.07 -15.42 6.73
CA ILE A 182 3.63 -15.47 6.97
C ILE A 182 3.39 -15.65 8.47
N TYR A 183 2.71 -14.70 9.08
CA TYR A 183 2.29 -14.72 10.47
C TYR A 183 0.77 -14.80 10.57
N LYS A 184 0.26 -15.47 11.60
CA LYS A 184 -1.15 -15.43 11.98
C LYS A 184 -1.31 -14.82 13.35
N ILE A 185 -2.31 -13.96 13.50
CA ILE A 185 -2.64 -13.30 14.76
C ILE A 185 -3.50 -14.29 15.56
N ILE A 186 -2.94 -14.83 16.64
CA ILE A 186 -3.62 -15.79 17.52
C ILE A 186 -3.41 -15.32 18.96
N ARG A 187 -4.49 -15.18 19.74
CA ARG A 187 -4.44 -14.84 21.18
C ARG A 187 -3.55 -13.62 21.48
N ASN A 188 -3.76 -12.50 20.78
CA ASN A 188 -2.97 -11.26 20.93
C ASN A 188 -1.49 -11.36 20.53
N ARG A 189 -1.05 -12.38 19.79
CA ARG A 189 0.36 -12.52 19.37
C ARG A 189 0.50 -12.87 17.90
N PHE A 190 1.67 -12.55 17.34
CA PHE A 190 2.07 -13.02 16.03
C PHE A 190 2.65 -14.43 16.16
N CYS A 191 2.06 -15.40 15.47
CA CYS A 191 2.58 -16.75 15.34
C CYS A 191 3.10 -16.94 13.92
N LEU A 192 4.41 -17.21 13.78
CA LEU A 192 4.99 -17.53 12.47
C LEU A 192 4.41 -18.86 11.97
N LEU A 193 3.80 -18.85 10.78
CA LEU A 193 3.19 -20.02 10.15
C LEU A 193 4.02 -20.66 9.06
N ARG A 194 4.89 -19.88 8.41
CA ARG A 194 5.85 -20.36 7.39
C ARG A 194 6.76 -19.24 6.92
N LYS A 195 7.88 -19.64 6.30
CA LYS A 195 8.78 -18.78 5.52
C LYS A 195 8.81 -19.30 4.09
N ILE A 196 8.62 -18.42 3.11
CA ILE A 196 8.59 -18.77 1.68
C ILE A 196 9.77 -18.05 1.02
N GLY A 197 10.68 -18.80 0.39
CA GLY A 197 11.85 -18.23 -0.30
C GLY A 197 12.89 -19.31 -0.59
N ARG A 198 13.92 -19.38 0.26
CA ARG A 198 14.94 -20.43 0.22
C ARG A 198 14.33 -21.83 0.28
N PHE A 199 13.40 -22.04 1.20
CA PHE A 199 12.62 -23.27 1.32
C PHE A 199 11.13 -23.00 1.08
N CYS A 200 10.40 -24.06 0.72
CA CYS A 200 8.96 -24.01 0.49
C CYS A 200 8.18 -24.75 1.58
N TYR A 201 8.75 -25.83 2.13
CA TYR A 201 8.21 -26.54 3.29
C TYR A 201 9.03 -26.23 4.55
N GLU A 202 8.39 -26.35 5.71
CA GLU A 202 9.06 -26.09 7.00
C GLU A 202 10.12 -27.16 7.32
N ASP A 203 9.86 -28.41 6.96
CA ASP A 203 10.74 -29.55 7.23
C ASP A 203 11.99 -29.56 6.33
N ASP A 204 11.98 -28.84 5.21
CA ASP A 204 13.11 -28.75 4.27
C ASP A 204 14.39 -28.29 4.99
N HIS A 205 14.24 -27.33 5.90
CA HIS A 205 15.36 -26.79 6.68
C HIS A 205 15.98 -27.87 7.57
N LEU A 206 15.15 -28.69 8.23
CA LEU A 206 15.62 -29.77 9.11
C LEU A 206 16.33 -30.86 8.33
N LEU A 207 15.75 -31.27 7.19
CA LEU A 207 16.34 -32.26 6.29
C LEU A 207 17.73 -31.84 5.82
N ILE A 208 17.85 -30.61 5.30
CA ILE A 208 19.13 -30.11 4.81
C ILE A 208 20.13 -29.93 5.95
N THR A 209 19.70 -29.40 7.09
CA THR A 209 20.57 -29.26 8.27
C THR A 209 21.11 -30.61 8.73
N SER A 210 20.29 -31.67 8.71
CA SER A 210 20.70 -33.02 9.09
C SER A 210 21.86 -33.57 8.24
N VAL A 211 21.85 -33.28 6.94
CA VAL A 211 22.90 -33.70 6.00
C VAL A 211 24.20 -32.93 6.28
N TYR A 212 24.12 -31.62 6.48
CA TYR A 212 25.30 -30.79 6.73
C TYR A 212 25.87 -30.89 8.15
N THR A 213 25.07 -31.32 9.14
CA THR A 213 25.62 -31.68 10.46
C THR A 213 26.60 -32.85 10.39
N ILE A 214 26.44 -33.76 9.42
CA ILE A 214 27.35 -34.87 9.20
C ILE A 214 28.62 -34.40 8.46
N MET A 215 28.49 -33.43 7.55
CA MET A 215 29.58 -32.96 6.67
C MET A 215 30.33 -31.71 7.17
N ASN A 216 30.33 -31.43 8.48
CA ASN A 216 31.03 -30.31 9.14
C ASN A 216 30.24 -28.98 9.14
N ARG A 217 29.48 -28.76 10.23
CA ARG A 217 28.54 -27.64 10.42
C ARG A 217 29.18 -26.25 10.30
N ALA A 218 30.49 -26.11 10.53
CA ALA A 218 31.21 -24.83 10.49
C ALA A 218 31.45 -24.31 9.06
N MET A 219 31.45 -25.17 8.05
CA MET A 219 31.68 -24.79 6.65
C MET A 219 30.39 -24.49 5.87
N TYR A 220 29.26 -25.03 6.32
CA TYR A 220 28.00 -24.85 5.61
C TYR A 220 27.41 -23.46 5.87
N ARG A 221 27.38 -22.64 4.81
CA ARG A 221 26.76 -21.32 4.81
C ARG A 221 25.74 -21.23 3.68
N PRO A 222 24.46 -20.92 3.96
CA PRO A 222 23.41 -20.79 2.95
C PRO A 222 23.76 -19.86 1.78
N PHE A 223 24.55 -18.81 2.04
CA PHE A 223 25.01 -17.89 0.99
C PHE A 223 25.87 -18.56 -0.09
N ARG A 224 26.60 -19.62 0.25
CA ARG A 224 27.50 -20.33 -0.67
C ARG A 224 26.83 -21.49 -1.39
N GLU A 225 25.50 -21.59 -1.33
CA GLU A 225 24.78 -22.63 -2.05
C GLU A 225 24.82 -22.37 -3.55
N ASN A 226 25.30 -23.35 -4.31
CA ASN A 226 25.29 -23.30 -5.77
C ASN A 226 23.89 -23.58 -6.35
N SER A 227 23.01 -24.22 -5.58
CA SER A 227 21.65 -24.57 -5.98
C SER A 227 20.72 -23.37 -5.91
N VAL A 228 19.81 -23.26 -6.88
CA VAL A 228 18.72 -22.28 -6.86
C VAL A 228 17.79 -22.54 -5.67
N ASN A 229 17.28 -21.48 -5.03
CA ASN A 229 16.33 -21.59 -3.93
C ASN A 229 15.03 -22.29 -4.35
N GLY A 230 14.33 -22.88 -3.37
CA GLY A 230 13.11 -23.66 -3.61
C GLY A 230 12.03 -22.90 -4.39
N LEU A 231 11.74 -21.65 -4.00
CA LEU A 231 10.70 -20.86 -4.67
C LEU A 231 11.11 -20.49 -6.11
N LYS A 232 12.34 -20.00 -6.31
CA LYS A 232 12.82 -19.64 -7.65
C LYS A 232 12.95 -20.87 -8.54
N HIS A 233 13.35 -22.02 -8.00
CA HIS A 233 13.39 -23.27 -8.74
C HIS A 233 12.00 -23.67 -9.24
N LYS A 234 10.94 -23.53 -8.43
CA LYS A 234 9.56 -23.76 -8.86
C LYS A 234 9.11 -22.80 -9.96
N LEU A 235 9.51 -21.52 -9.88
CA LEU A 235 9.30 -20.54 -10.96
C LEU A 235 9.97 -20.99 -12.26
N MET A 236 11.25 -21.40 -12.20
CA MET A 236 12.01 -21.86 -13.36
C MET A 236 11.41 -23.10 -13.99
N ILE A 237 11.01 -24.09 -13.18
CA ILE A 237 10.33 -25.31 -13.66
C ILE A 237 9.02 -24.95 -14.35
N PHE A 238 8.23 -24.04 -13.77
CA PHE A 238 6.97 -23.65 -14.37
C PHE A 238 7.18 -23.03 -15.76
N LEU A 239 8.12 -22.09 -15.88
CA LEU A 239 8.47 -21.45 -17.15
C LEU A 239 8.99 -22.47 -18.18
N TYR A 240 9.84 -23.40 -17.76
CA TYR A 240 10.33 -24.48 -18.62
C TYR A 240 9.18 -25.38 -19.13
N LYS A 241 8.31 -25.86 -18.23
CA LYS A 241 7.17 -26.71 -18.59
C LYS A 241 6.19 -26.00 -19.51
N LYS A 242 5.98 -24.69 -19.31
CA LYS A 242 5.16 -23.86 -20.19
C LYS A 242 5.77 -23.79 -21.60
N ALA A 243 7.07 -23.52 -21.70
CA ALA A 243 7.79 -23.51 -22.98
C ALA A 243 7.79 -24.89 -23.66
N GLU A 244 7.93 -25.98 -22.90
CA GLU A 244 7.84 -27.36 -23.42
C GLU A 244 6.45 -27.67 -23.97
N GLY A 245 5.38 -27.30 -23.25
CA GLY A 245 4.00 -27.46 -23.71
C GLY A 245 3.70 -26.65 -24.97
N GLU A 246 4.23 -25.42 -25.08
CA GLU A 246 4.13 -24.60 -26.29
C GLU A 246 4.93 -25.20 -27.47
N ALA A 247 6.11 -25.74 -27.20
CA ALA A 247 6.93 -26.41 -28.21
C ALA A 247 6.22 -27.66 -28.77
N GLN A 248 5.58 -28.45 -27.91
CA GLN A 248 4.77 -29.60 -28.32
C GLN A 248 3.55 -29.18 -29.17
N LYS A 249 2.84 -28.12 -28.78
CA LYS A 249 1.67 -27.61 -29.52
C LYS A 249 2.03 -27.04 -30.89
N THR A 250 3.14 -26.33 -30.99
CA THR A 250 3.58 -25.70 -32.24
C THR A 250 4.40 -26.63 -33.13
N GLY A 251 4.88 -27.76 -32.59
CA GLY A 251 5.80 -28.66 -33.26
C GLY A 251 7.21 -28.08 -33.46
N THR A 252 7.53 -26.95 -32.82
CA THR A 252 8.82 -26.26 -32.98
C THR A 252 9.57 -26.17 -31.65
N GLN A 253 10.91 -26.29 -31.69
CA GLN A 253 11.75 -26.12 -30.49
C GLN A 253 12.04 -24.65 -30.15
N TYR A 254 11.46 -23.70 -30.88
CA TYR A 254 11.73 -22.28 -30.70
C TYR A 254 11.41 -21.76 -29.28
N PRO A 255 10.27 -22.12 -28.64
CA PRO A 255 9.96 -21.68 -27.27
C PRO A 255 11.01 -22.13 -26.24
N LEU A 256 11.50 -23.36 -26.36
CA LEU A 256 12.56 -23.89 -25.49
C LEU A 256 13.88 -23.14 -25.69
N ARG A 257 14.26 -22.85 -26.94
CA ARG A 257 15.45 -22.03 -27.24
C ARG A 257 15.35 -20.63 -26.63
N LYS A 258 14.18 -20.00 -26.71
CA LYS A 258 13.91 -18.70 -26.08
C LYS A 258 14.06 -18.78 -24.56
N PHE A 259 13.55 -19.83 -23.92
CA PHE A 259 13.75 -20.05 -22.48
C PHE A 259 15.23 -20.11 -22.11
N TYR A 260 16.03 -20.90 -22.84
CA TYR A 260 17.48 -21.01 -22.58
C TYR A 260 18.23 -19.71 -22.86
N GLN A 261 17.81 -18.93 -23.86
CA GLN A 261 18.39 -17.61 -24.15
C GLN A 261 18.19 -16.63 -22.98
N HIS A 262 17.01 -16.66 -22.34
CA HIS A 262 16.67 -15.78 -21.22
C HIS A 262 16.95 -16.40 -19.84
N PHE A 263 17.56 -17.58 -19.78
CA PHE A 263 17.77 -18.33 -18.53
C PHE A 263 18.48 -17.51 -17.44
N ASN A 264 19.57 -16.83 -17.80
CA ASN A 264 20.32 -15.98 -16.87
C ASN A 264 19.50 -14.78 -16.37
N GLN A 265 18.59 -14.25 -17.20
CA GLN A 265 17.70 -13.17 -16.81
C GLN A 265 16.66 -13.67 -15.80
N PHE A 266 16.12 -14.87 -15.98
CA PHE A 266 15.20 -15.46 -15.00
C PHE A 266 15.89 -15.75 -13.66
N LEU A 267 17.16 -16.19 -13.68
CA LEU A 267 17.94 -16.40 -12.47
C LEU A 267 18.24 -15.09 -11.69
N SER A 268 18.43 -13.98 -12.41
CA SER A 268 18.68 -12.68 -11.80
C SER A 268 17.43 -12.01 -11.22
N LEU A 269 16.23 -12.51 -11.52
CA LEU A 269 14.99 -12.02 -10.93
C LEU A 269 15.00 -12.12 -9.40
N ARG A 270 14.37 -11.13 -8.76
CA ARG A 270 14.20 -10.97 -7.32
C ARG A 270 12.75 -10.58 -7.00
N MET A 271 12.22 -11.08 -5.91
CA MET A 271 10.93 -10.68 -5.35
C MET A 271 11.01 -9.19 -4.99
N TRP A 272 10.07 -8.43 -5.53
CA TRP A 272 9.98 -6.98 -5.34
C TRP A 272 8.73 -6.59 -4.54
N LYS A 273 7.58 -7.20 -4.87
CA LYS A 273 6.30 -6.93 -4.20
C LYS A 273 5.52 -8.22 -4.03
N MET A 274 4.57 -8.21 -3.09
CA MET A 274 3.65 -9.32 -2.88
C MET A 274 2.26 -8.83 -2.49
N GLN A 275 1.29 -9.71 -2.59
CA GLN A 275 -0.09 -9.51 -2.15
C GLN A 275 -0.72 -10.86 -1.80
N LEU A 276 -1.46 -10.93 -0.70
CA LEU A 276 -2.34 -12.07 -0.43
C LEU A 276 -3.62 -11.94 -1.26
N LEU A 277 -3.91 -12.95 -2.07
CA LEU A 277 -5.15 -13.03 -2.85
C LEU A 277 -6.27 -13.67 -2.03
N ASP A 278 -5.92 -14.68 -1.23
CA ASP A 278 -6.79 -15.33 -0.25
C ASP A 278 -5.92 -15.93 0.88
N GLU A 279 -6.49 -16.82 1.70
CA GLU A 279 -5.75 -17.47 2.80
C GLU A 279 -4.63 -18.41 2.34
N ASN A 280 -4.70 -18.92 1.10
CA ASN A 280 -3.83 -19.95 0.56
C ASN A 280 -2.94 -19.46 -0.58
N HIS A 281 -3.33 -18.42 -1.30
CA HIS A 281 -2.71 -17.97 -2.54
C HIS A 281 -2.08 -16.60 -2.35
N ILE A 282 -0.84 -16.47 -2.83
CA ILE A 282 -0.08 -15.24 -2.82
C ILE A 282 0.33 -14.87 -4.25
N LEU A 283 0.15 -13.60 -4.60
CA LEU A 283 0.67 -13.00 -5.82
C LEU A 283 2.04 -12.40 -5.51
N ILE A 284 3.07 -12.84 -6.22
CA ILE A 284 4.44 -12.37 -6.06
C ILE A 284 4.90 -11.72 -7.36
N ARG A 285 5.40 -10.48 -7.28
CA ARG A 285 5.99 -9.79 -8.41
C ARG A 285 7.50 -9.90 -8.37
N TYR A 286 8.07 -10.52 -9.39
CA TYR A 286 9.50 -10.61 -9.64
C TYR A 286 9.96 -9.51 -10.57
N ALA A 287 11.07 -8.88 -10.24
CA ALA A 287 11.72 -7.86 -11.06
C ALA A 287 13.25 -8.05 -11.03
N PRO A 288 14.00 -7.39 -11.93
CA PRO A 288 15.46 -7.36 -11.85
C PRO A 288 15.95 -6.81 -10.50
N GLU A 289 17.14 -7.23 -10.06
CA GLU A 289 17.74 -6.79 -8.79
C GLU A 289 17.80 -5.26 -8.65
N GLU A 290 18.10 -4.56 -9.74
CA GLU A 290 18.17 -3.09 -9.80
C GLU A 290 16.83 -2.41 -9.49
N VAL A 291 15.72 -3.04 -9.85
CA VAL A 291 14.37 -2.55 -9.52
C VAL A 291 14.06 -2.81 -8.05
N ALA A 292 14.35 -4.01 -7.54
CA ALA A 292 14.12 -4.37 -6.15
C ALA A 292 14.94 -3.49 -5.18
N THR A 293 16.12 -3.03 -5.60
CA THR A 293 17.04 -2.17 -4.83
C THR A 293 16.84 -0.66 -5.04
N ILE A 294 15.84 -0.24 -5.81
CA ILE A 294 15.58 1.17 -6.14
C ILE A 294 16.83 1.84 -6.75
N LYS A 295 17.57 1.12 -7.60
CA LYS A 295 18.66 1.72 -8.40
C LYS A 295 18.10 2.41 -9.65
N ILE A 296 16.90 2.00 -10.09
CA ILE A 296 16.20 2.53 -11.26
C ILE A 296 15.08 3.48 -10.82
N GLN A 297 15.00 4.66 -11.46
CA GLN A 297 13.97 5.68 -11.18
C GLN A 297 12.57 5.28 -11.70
N GLU A 298 12.50 4.59 -12.84
CA GLU A 298 11.24 4.14 -13.44
C GLU A 298 11.10 2.61 -13.43
N PRO A 299 10.73 2.00 -12.28
CA PRO A 299 10.76 0.55 -12.10
C PRO A 299 9.76 -0.19 -13.00
N ASN A 300 8.66 0.46 -13.37
CA ASN A 300 7.61 -0.15 -14.19
C ASN A 300 8.01 -0.31 -15.66
N THR A 301 9.09 0.32 -16.11
CA THR A 301 9.59 0.17 -17.50
C THR A 301 10.29 -1.16 -17.73
N GLN A 302 10.80 -1.78 -16.67
CA GLN A 302 11.54 -3.04 -16.75
C GLN A 302 10.59 -4.24 -16.90
N ALA A 303 11.09 -5.32 -17.50
CA ALA A 303 10.36 -6.59 -17.57
C ALA A 303 10.17 -7.14 -16.15
N SER A 304 8.93 -7.48 -15.80
CA SER A 304 8.60 -8.07 -14.51
C SER A 304 7.60 -9.21 -14.69
N PHE A 305 7.66 -10.20 -13.79
CA PHE A 305 6.80 -11.37 -13.82
C PHE A 305 5.90 -11.39 -12.59
N PHE A 306 4.67 -11.85 -12.78
CA PHE A 306 3.68 -12.08 -11.74
C PHE A 306 3.50 -13.57 -11.57
N MET A 307 3.77 -14.08 -10.38
CA MET A 307 3.64 -15.49 -10.03
C MET A 307 2.50 -15.66 -9.03
N VAL A 308 1.54 -16.53 -9.36
CA VAL A 308 0.50 -16.96 -8.42
C VAL A 308 0.96 -18.26 -7.76
N TYR A 309 1.18 -18.21 -6.45
CA TYR A 309 1.72 -19.32 -5.67
C TYR A 309 0.74 -19.79 -4.61
N ASN A 310 0.48 -21.10 -4.55
CA ASN A 310 -0.27 -21.71 -3.48
C ASN A 310 0.68 -22.06 -2.33
N MET A 311 0.47 -21.41 -1.19
CA MET A 311 1.30 -21.57 0.00
C MET A 311 1.14 -22.93 0.64
N VAL A 312 -0.05 -23.56 0.59
CA VAL A 312 -0.36 -24.84 1.23
C VAL A 312 0.22 -26.01 0.44
N THR A 313 -0.07 -26.10 -0.85
CA THR A 313 0.43 -27.18 -1.72
C THR A 313 1.87 -26.93 -2.19
N THR A 314 2.38 -25.71 -1.98
CA THR A 314 3.67 -25.23 -2.49
C THR A 314 3.78 -25.27 -4.01
N THR A 315 2.68 -25.14 -4.75
CA THR A 315 2.68 -25.19 -6.22
C THR A 315 2.55 -23.80 -6.84
N VAL A 316 3.29 -23.56 -7.92
CA VAL A 316 3.07 -22.38 -8.78
C VAL A 316 1.89 -22.70 -9.69
N LEU A 317 0.85 -21.86 -9.65
CA LEU A 317 -0.36 -22.03 -10.44
C LEU A 317 -0.21 -21.43 -11.83
N GLU A 318 0.23 -20.18 -11.91
CA GLU A 318 0.44 -19.49 -13.19
C GLU A 318 1.51 -18.40 -13.06
N VAL A 319 2.19 -18.11 -14.17
CA VAL A 319 3.19 -17.03 -14.28
C VAL A 319 2.87 -16.17 -15.49
N PHE A 320 2.71 -14.87 -15.25
CA PHE A 320 2.39 -13.87 -16.26
C PHE A 320 3.53 -12.87 -16.43
N GLU A 321 3.74 -12.41 -17.65
CA GLU A 321 4.57 -11.24 -17.95
C GLU A 321 3.80 -9.96 -17.66
N ASN A 322 4.51 -8.85 -17.42
CA ASN A 322 3.90 -7.53 -17.24
C ASN A 322 3.16 -6.98 -18.45
N THR A 323 3.33 -7.59 -19.62
CA THR A 323 2.63 -7.25 -20.86
C THR A 323 1.47 -8.19 -21.18
N SER A 324 1.16 -9.16 -20.30
CA SER A 324 0.15 -10.19 -20.55
C SER A 324 -1.26 -9.61 -20.66
N ASP A 325 -1.93 -9.90 -21.79
CA ASP A 325 -3.35 -9.59 -22.00
C ASP A 325 -4.26 -10.40 -21.07
N ASP A 326 -3.89 -11.66 -20.78
CA ASP A 326 -4.72 -12.56 -19.98
C ASP A 326 -4.80 -12.10 -18.52
N LEU A 327 -3.66 -11.71 -17.94
CA LEU A 327 -3.65 -11.13 -16.60
C LEU A 327 -4.45 -9.81 -16.55
N LEU A 328 -4.37 -8.99 -17.61
CA LEU A 328 -5.15 -7.77 -17.68
C LEU A 328 -6.66 -8.06 -17.70
N LYS A 329 -7.12 -9.02 -18.51
CA LYS A 329 -8.54 -9.43 -18.55
C LYS A 329 -9.01 -9.93 -17.18
N VAL A 330 -8.20 -10.75 -16.51
CA VAL A 330 -8.51 -11.24 -15.16
C VAL A 330 -8.60 -10.07 -14.18
N TYR A 331 -7.66 -9.12 -14.24
CA TYR A 331 -7.69 -7.93 -13.39
C TYR A 331 -8.89 -7.02 -13.66
N GLU A 332 -9.25 -6.77 -14.92
CA GLU A 332 -10.39 -5.93 -15.30
C GLU A 332 -11.72 -6.54 -14.84
N ASN A 333 -11.89 -7.86 -14.99
CA ASN A 333 -13.12 -8.55 -14.63
C ASN A 333 -13.26 -8.86 -13.13
N PHE A 334 -12.15 -9.06 -12.42
CA PHE A 334 -12.14 -9.48 -11.01
C PHE A 334 -11.34 -8.51 -10.11
N CYS A 335 -11.35 -7.22 -10.46
CA CYS A 335 -10.57 -6.18 -9.76
C CYS A 335 -10.83 -6.17 -8.24
N ASP A 336 -12.07 -6.40 -7.82
CA ASP A 336 -12.47 -6.38 -6.42
C ASP A 336 -11.83 -7.49 -5.58
N ASN A 337 -11.55 -8.65 -6.18
CA ASN A 337 -10.82 -9.73 -5.52
C ASN A 337 -9.37 -9.31 -5.25
N PHE A 338 -8.73 -8.59 -6.18
CA PHE A 338 -7.38 -8.02 -5.95
C PHE A 338 -7.39 -6.86 -4.97
N ARG A 339 -8.51 -6.19 -4.73
CA ARG A 339 -8.59 -5.12 -3.73
C ARG A 339 -8.97 -5.65 -2.35
N ASN A 340 -9.38 -6.91 -2.25
CA ASN A 340 -10.00 -7.50 -1.06
C ASN A 340 -11.17 -6.65 -0.56
N SER A 341 -11.99 -6.14 -1.49
CA SER A 341 -13.13 -5.25 -1.22
C SER A 341 -14.20 -5.88 -0.31
N TYR A 342 -14.21 -7.21 -0.18
CA TYR A 342 -15.14 -7.96 0.67
C TYR A 342 -14.79 -7.92 2.16
N ALA A 343 -13.59 -7.47 2.52
CA ALA A 343 -13.14 -7.34 3.90
C ALA A 343 -13.80 -6.16 4.64
N ASN A 344 -14.69 -5.40 3.98
CA ASN A 344 -15.40 -4.29 4.61
C ASN A 344 -16.61 -4.80 5.42
N PRO A 345 -16.59 -4.71 6.77
CA PRO A 345 -17.67 -5.21 7.61
C PRO A 345 -19.02 -4.49 7.40
N GLU A 346 -19.02 -3.29 6.82
CA GLU A 346 -20.24 -2.50 6.58
C GLU A 346 -20.92 -2.81 5.23
N GLY A 347 -20.36 -3.72 4.42
CA GLY A 347 -20.97 -4.16 3.15
C GLY A 347 -20.87 -3.16 1.99
N PHE A 348 -20.36 -1.95 2.21
CA PHE A 348 -20.10 -0.98 1.15
C PHE A 348 -18.81 -1.34 0.39
N MET A 349 -18.97 -1.85 -0.84
CA MET A 349 -17.84 -2.12 -1.72
C MET A 349 -17.42 -0.83 -2.44
N PRO A 350 -16.13 -0.46 -2.42
CA PRO A 350 -15.66 0.67 -3.20
C PRO A 350 -15.90 0.42 -4.70
N CYS A 351 -16.24 1.49 -5.42
CA CYS A 351 -16.43 1.42 -6.86
C CYS A 351 -15.16 0.92 -7.58
N SER A 352 -15.36 0.00 -8.51
CA SER A 352 -14.33 -0.59 -9.33
C SER A 352 -14.80 -0.74 -10.77
N PRO A 353 -13.87 -0.90 -11.74
CA PRO A 353 -14.24 -1.21 -13.12
C PRO A 353 -15.06 -2.50 -13.27
N ALA A 354 -15.03 -3.40 -12.29
CA ALA A 354 -15.77 -4.67 -12.33
C ALA A 354 -17.22 -4.53 -11.84
N ASN A 355 -17.50 -3.58 -10.94
CA ASN A 355 -18.80 -3.44 -10.28
C ASN A 355 -19.57 -2.16 -10.63
N ASN A 356 -18.93 -1.19 -11.28
CA ASN A 356 -19.52 0.11 -11.58
C ASN A 356 -19.27 0.55 -13.03
N ILE A 357 -20.34 0.92 -13.73
CA ILE A 357 -20.31 1.30 -15.15
C ILE A 357 -19.49 2.59 -15.38
N TYR A 358 -19.61 3.59 -14.51
CA TYR A 358 -18.86 4.84 -14.64
C TYR A 358 -17.36 4.65 -14.40
N SER A 359 -17.00 3.83 -13.41
CA SER A 359 -15.62 3.41 -13.17
C SER A 359 -15.07 2.61 -14.35
N TRP A 360 -15.89 1.73 -14.94
CA TRP A 360 -15.53 0.99 -16.14
C TRP A 360 -15.28 1.91 -17.34
N GLU A 361 -16.17 2.88 -17.61
CA GLU A 361 -15.99 3.85 -18.69
C GLU A 361 -14.73 4.71 -18.50
N SER A 362 -14.48 5.17 -17.26
CA SER A 362 -13.27 5.93 -16.89
C SER A 362 -12.01 5.10 -17.19
N HIS A 363 -12.01 3.83 -16.78
CA HIS A 363 -10.94 2.88 -17.04
C HIS A 363 -10.72 2.62 -18.54
N GLN A 364 -11.79 2.43 -19.32
CA GLN A 364 -11.69 2.24 -20.77
C GLN A 364 -11.16 3.49 -21.48
N LYS A 365 -11.60 4.70 -21.09
CA LYS A 365 -11.08 5.96 -21.63
C LYS A 365 -9.59 6.09 -21.32
N PHE A 366 -9.16 5.76 -20.11
CA PHE A 366 -7.75 5.76 -19.72
C PHE A 366 -6.92 4.77 -20.57
N LYS A 367 -7.41 3.53 -20.72
CA LYS A 367 -6.78 2.50 -21.56
C LYS A 367 -6.64 2.96 -23.01
N ASN A 368 -7.71 3.46 -23.62
CA ASN A 368 -7.72 3.96 -25.00
C ASN A 368 -6.78 5.17 -25.19
N THR A 369 -6.70 6.06 -24.19
CA THR A 369 -5.77 7.20 -24.23
C THR A 369 -4.32 6.73 -24.30
N ILE A 370 -3.96 5.66 -23.56
CA ILE A 370 -2.61 5.10 -23.61
C ILE A 370 -2.35 4.42 -24.96
N ILE A 371 -3.32 3.65 -25.46
CA ILE A 371 -3.19 2.94 -26.74
C ILE A 371 -2.94 3.92 -27.89
N ASN A 372 -3.68 5.03 -27.93
CA ASN A 372 -3.62 6.01 -29.01
C ASN A 372 -2.48 7.05 -28.88
N ALA A 373 -1.65 6.96 -27.84
CA ALA A 373 -0.52 7.88 -27.65
C ALA A 373 0.63 7.62 -28.64
N LYS A 374 1.47 8.64 -28.91
CA LYS A 374 2.57 8.61 -29.91
C LYS A 374 3.60 7.47 -29.73
N PHE A 375 3.78 7.00 -28.49
CA PHE A 375 4.60 5.82 -28.13
C PHE A 375 3.78 4.81 -27.33
N GLY A 376 2.47 4.81 -27.58
CA GLY A 376 1.49 3.93 -26.97
C GLY A 376 1.40 2.58 -27.66
N GLY A 377 0.46 1.77 -27.19
CA GLY A 377 0.13 0.47 -27.74
C GLY A 377 -0.55 -0.41 -26.70
N ILE A 378 -1.05 -1.56 -27.14
CA ILE A 378 -1.74 -2.52 -26.26
C ILE A 378 -0.78 -3.00 -25.16
N MET A 379 0.45 -3.38 -25.53
CA MET A 379 1.45 -3.85 -24.56
C MET A 379 1.81 -2.80 -23.50
N GLU A 380 1.94 -1.53 -23.91
CA GLU A 380 2.25 -0.42 -22.99
C GLU A 380 1.04 -0.07 -22.11
N ALA A 381 -0.18 -0.17 -22.64
CA ALA A 381 -1.40 -0.03 -21.85
C ALA A 381 -1.50 -1.14 -20.79
N ASN A 382 -1.27 -2.40 -21.16
CA ASN A 382 -1.26 -3.53 -20.24
C ASN A 382 -0.24 -3.32 -19.14
N LYS A 383 0.99 -2.96 -19.52
CA LYS A 383 2.09 -2.70 -18.58
C LYS A 383 1.77 -1.59 -17.59
N ARG A 384 1.14 -0.49 -18.03
CA ARG A 384 0.75 0.62 -17.15
C ARG A 384 -0.40 0.27 -16.22
N ILE A 385 -1.39 -0.49 -16.69
CA ILE A 385 -2.51 -0.91 -15.84
C ILE A 385 -2.05 -1.96 -14.83
N LEU A 386 -1.32 -2.98 -15.28
CA LEU A 386 -0.78 -4.05 -14.43
C LEU A 386 0.33 -3.56 -13.47
N ALA A 387 0.91 -2.39 -13.70
CA ALA A 387 1.83 -1.77 -12.74
C ALA A 387 1.20 -1.50 -11.37
N GLN A 388 -0.15 -1.45 -11.29
CA GLN A 388 -0.89 -1.35 -10.03
C GLN A 388 -0.78 -2.62 -9.17
N LEU A 389 -0.50 -3.77 -9.79
CA LEU A 389 -0.31 -5.04 -9.10
C LEU A 389 1.16 -5.19 -8.63
N PRO A 390 1.39 -5.83 -7.48
CA PRO A 390 0.39 -6.21 -6.48
C PRO A 390 -0.18 -4.98 -5.75
N VAL A 391 -1.47 -5.05 -5.40
CA VAL A 391 -2.18 -4.01 -4.68
C VAL A 391 -1.67 -3.94 -3.24
N ALA A 392 -1.50 -2.74 -2.69
CA ALA A 392 -1.12 -2.58 -1.28
C ALA A 392 -2.32 -2.90 -0.36
N ALA A 393 -2.05 -3.46 0.82
CA ALA A 393 -3.13 -3.78 1.75
C ALA A 393 -3.85 -2.52 2.25
N GLN A 394 -5.18 -2.58 2.30
CA GLN A 394 -6.07 -1.53 2.82
C GLN A 394 -5.83 -0.15 2.18
N SER A 395 -5.51 -0.11 0.88
CA SER A 395 -5.21 1.12 0.16
C SER A 395 -6.42 1.82 -0.46
N PHE A 396 -7.63 1.34 -0.20
CA PHE A 396 -8.86 1.87 -0.80
C PHE A 396 -9.84 2.28 0.29
N THR A 397 -10.41 3.47 0.15
CA THR A 397 -11.50 3.93 1.00
C THR A 397 -12.85 3.51 0.41
N SER A 398 -13.77 3.10 1.30
CA SER A 398 -15.16 2.77 0.99
C SER A 398 -16.13 3.94 1.23
N SER A 399 -15.63 5.17 1.37
CA SER A 399 -16.47 6.32 1.68
C SER A 399 -17.45 6.63 0.53
N PRO A 400 -18.74 6.89 0.81
CA PRO A 400 -19.75 7.21 -0.19
C PRO A 400 -19.45 8.52 -0.93
N TYR A 401 -18.60 9.38 -0.38
CA TYR A 401 -18.16 10.61 -1.05
C TYR A 401 -17.32 10.37 -2.29
N LEU A 402 -16.63 9.23 -2.36
CA LEU A 402 -15.85 8.80 -3.51
C LEU A 402 -16.56 7.69 -4.30
N ASP A 403 -17.86 7.52 -4.07
CA ASP A 403 -18.67 6.62 -4.87
C ASP A 403 -18.94 7.26 -6.23
N THR A 404 -18.34 6.66 -7.26
CA THR A 404 -18.51 7.08 -8.65
C THR A 404 -19.92 6.85 -9.19
N TYR A 405 -20.77 6.06 -8.52
CA TYR A 405 -22.20 5.96 -8.81
C TYR A 405 -22.97 7.20 -8.37
N LEU A 406 -22.65 7.75 -7.19
CA LEU A 406 -23.33 8.91 -6.62
C LEU A 406 -22.83 10.22 -7.21
N TYR A 407 -21.50 10.34 -7.35
CA TYR A 407 -20.85 11.58 -7.73
C TYR A 407 -19.98 11.44 -8.98
N SER A 408 -19.97 12.51 -9.78
CA SER A 408 -19.02 12.74 -10.84
C SER A 408 -17.98 13.75 -10.37
N TYR A 409 -16.72 13.35 -10.35
CA TYR A 409 -15.57 14.17 -9.97
C TYR A 409 -14.34 13.75 -10.78
N ASP A 410 -13.30 14.58 -10.79
CA ASP A 410 -12.06 14.30 -11.51
C ASP A 410 -11.09 13.49 -10.64
N GLU A 411 -10.90 12.21 -11.01
CA GLU A 411 -10.07 11.23 -10.32
C GLU A 411 -8.56 11.60 -10.25
N LYS A 412 -8.15 12.57 -11.08
CA LYS A 412 -6.80 13.13 -11.05
C LYS A 412 -6.50 13.83 -9.73
N TRP A 413 -7.49 14.50 -9.14
CA TRP A 413 -7.33 15.31 -7.92
C TRP A 413 -7.69 14.57 -6.65
N VAL A 414 -8.62 13.62 -6.72
CA VAL A 414 -9.07 12.80 -5.59
C VAL A 414 -9.48 11.42 -6.10
N SER A 415 -9.15 10.33 -5.41
CA SER A 415 -9.54 8.99 -5.84
C SER A 415 -9.79 8.06 -4.66
N PRO A 416 -10.58 6.99 -4.83
CA PRO A 416 -10.79 5.97 -3.79
C PRO A 416 -9.49 5.31 -3.31
N MET A 417 -8.47 5.25 -4.16
CA MET A 417 -7.14 4.79 -3.76
C MET A 417 -6.43 5.85 -2.93
N GLU A 418 -6.04 5.51 -1.70
CA GLU A 418 -5.36 6.37 -0.72
C GLU A 418 -3.90 6.62 -1.13
N ARG A 419 -3.71 7.49 -2.11
CA ARG A 419 -2.39 7.99 -2.53
C ARG A 419 -2.37 9.50 -2.56
N PRO A 420 -1.25 10.14 -2.19
CA PRO A 420 -1.09 11.58 -2.33
C PRO A 420 -1.31 12.03 -3.79
N LYS A 421 -2.15 13.05 -3.97
CA LYS A 421 -2.45 13.68 -5.26
C LYS A 421 -1.82 15.06 -5.32
N VAL A 422 -1.63 15.57 -6.53
CA VAL A 422 -1.14 16.94 -6.71
C VAL A 422 -2.22 17.92 -6.26
N VAL A 423 -1.83 18.94 -5.51
CA VAL A 423 -2.76 20.03 -5.11
C VAL A 423 -3.12 20.83 -6.36
N GLY A 424 -4.42 20.87 -6.67
CA GLY A 424 -4.96 21.73 -7.72
C GLY A 424 -5.11 23.19 -7.26
N GLU A 425 -5.14 24.11 -8.21
CA GLU A 425 -5.39 25.54 -7.96
C GLU A 425 -6.86 25.82 -7.66
N TYR A 426 -7.75 24.99 -8.22
CA TYR A 426 -9.20 25.12 -8.07
C TYR A 426 -9.75 24.10 -7.08
N PRO A 427 -10.87 24.41 -6.40
CA PRO A 427 -11.55 23.45 -5.56
C PRO A 427 -12.00 22.23 -6.36
N ILE A 428 -11.96 21.08 -5.71
CA ILE A 428 -12.42 19.83 -6.31
C ILE A 428 -13.94 19.82 -6.26
N ARG A 429 -14.59 19.74 -7.42
CA ARG A 429 -16.05 19.81 -7.56
C ARG A 429 -16.64 18.41 -7.66
N PHE A 430 -17.70 18.18 -6.89
CA PHE A 430 -18.49 16.95 -6.92
C PHE A 430 -19.87 17.25 -7.46
N TYR A 431 -20.21 16.65 -8.59
CA TYR A 431 -21.52 16.78 -9.23
C TYR A 431 -22.35 15.55 -8.91
N SER A 432 -23.60 15.73 -8.49
CA SER A 432 -24.54 14.61 -8.29
C SER A 432 -24.85 14.00 -9.66
N ARG A 433 -24.76 12.67 -9.78
CA ARG A 433 -25.12 11.99 -11.03
C ARG A 433 -26.62 11.94 -11.27
N GLU A 434 -27.43 11.97 -10.21
CA GLU A 434 -28.89 11.99 -10.31
C GLU A 434 -29.41 13.32 -10.87
N SER A 435 -28.88 14.44 -10.36
CA SER A 435 -29.36 15.78 -10.73
C SER A 435 -28.50 16.51 -11.75
N GLY A 436 -27.24 16.09 -11.93
CA GLY A 436 -26.23 16.82 -12.70
C GLY A 436 -25.75 18.13 -12.05
N LEU A 437 -26.31 18.50 -10.89
CA LEU A 437 -25.99 19.75 -10.20
C LEU A 437 -24.74 19.59 -9.33
N LEU A 438 -24.03 20.69 -9.13
CA LEU A 438 -22.92 20.77 -8.19
C LEU A 438 -23.45 20.49 -6.78
N SER A 439 -22.99 19.39 -6.16
CA SER A 439 -23.38 19.00 -4.81
C SER A 439 -22.52 19.69 -3.77
N PHE A 440 -21.19 19.60 -3.91
CA PHE A 440 -20.24 20.24 -3.01
C PHE A 440 -18.86 20.43 -3.65
N CYS A 441 -18.03 21.22 -2.97
CA CYS A 441 -16.64 21.50 -3.32
C CYS A 441 -15.72 21.19 -2.14
N LEU A 442 -14.53 20.67 -2.39
CA LEU A 442 -13.46 20.54 -1.40
C LEU A 442 -12.37 21.56 -1.68
N TYR A 443 -12.03 22.41 -0.71
CA TYR A 443 -10.98 23.42 -0.86
C TYR A 443 -9.70 22.96 -0.18
N THR A 444 -8.67 22.73 -0.99
CA THR A 444 -7.37 22.29 -0.50
C THR A 444 -6.48 23.48 -0.11
N SER A 445 -6.61 24.64 -0.75
CA SER A 445 -5.83 25.84 -0.46
C SER A 445 -6.71 27.09 -0.34
N GLU A 446 -6.23 28.09 0.40
CA GLU A 446 -6.85 29.43 0.47
C GLU A 446 -6.23 30.41 -0.54
N SER A 447 -5.13 30.02 -1.19
CA SER A 447 -4.34 30.93 -2.01
C SER A 447 -5.09 31.28 -3.30
N LYS A 448 -5.73 32.45 -3.32
CA LYS A 448 -6.20 33.15 -4.53
C LYS A 448 -5.03 33.73 -5.37
N GLY A 449 -3.89 33.03 -5.45
CA GLY A 449 -2.72 33.56 -6.15
C GLY A 449 -1.74 32.49 -6.59
N PRO A 450 -1.00 32.73 -7.69
CA PRO A 450 -0.03 31.78 -8.22
C PRO A 450 1.16 31.68 -7.27
N THR A 451 1.36 30.52 -6.65
CA THR A 451 2.58 30.24 -5.88
C THR A 451 3.56 29.46 -6.75
N LEU A 452 4.81 29.93 -6.82
CA LEU A 452 5.91 29.35 -7.58
C LEU A 452 6.04 27.82 -7.40
N ASP A 453 5.81 27.10 -8.50
CA ASP A 453 6.67 26.06 -9.09
C ASP A 453 7.07 24.81 -8.29
N ARG A 454 6.40 24.47 -7.19
CA ARG A 454 6.56 23.16 -6.53
C ARG A 454 5.26 22.36 -6.53
N ARG A 455 5.31 21.13 -7.04
CA ARG A 455 4.22 20.14 -7.01
C ARG A 455 3.92 19.77 -5.54
N ARG A 456 3.03 20.52 -4.90
CA ARG A 456 2.51 20.18 -3.57
C ARG A 456 1.64 18.93 -3.66
N LEU A 457 1.77 18.05 -2.67
CA LEU A 457 0.97 16.83 -2.58
C LEU A 457 -0.02 16.94 -1.41
N VAL A 458 -1.23 16.42 -1.63
CA VAL A 458 -2.30 16.30 -0.63
C VAL A 458 -2.76 14.86 -0.53
N ALA A 459 -2.87 14.35 0.69
CA ALA A 459 -3.54 13.09 1.00
C ALA A 459 -4.93 13.39 1.56
N PHE A 460 -5.93 12.61 1.16
CA PHE A 460 -7.29 12.73 1.65
C PHE A 460 -7.66 11.48 2.44
N THR A 461 -8.33 11.69 3.57
CA THR A 461 -8.95 10.63 4.37
C THR A 461 -10.41 11.00 4.56
N PHE A 462 -11.29 10.25 3.92
CA PHE A 462 -12.73 10.46 4.06
C PHE A 462 -13.26 9.58 5.17
N HIS A 463 -14.16 10.13 5.98
CA HIS A 463 -14.89 9.33 6.94
C HIS A 463 -15.82 8.34 6.20
N PRO A 464 -15.98 7.11 6.71
CA PRO A 464 -16.81 6.10 6.04
C PRO A 464 -18.29 6.45 6.03
N THR A 465 -18.80 7.11 7.09
CA THR A 465 -20.25 7.36 7.27
C THR A 465 -20.59 8.84 7.45
N ASP A 466 -19.98 9.52 8.42
CA ASP A 466 -20.19 10.94 8.68
C ASP A 466 -19.71 11.88 7.55
N PRO A 467 -20.32 13.08 7.43
CA PRO A 467 -19.97 14.08 6.41
C PRO A 467 -18.70 14.84 6.75
N PHE A 468 -17.59 14.12 6.75
CA PHE A 468 -16.28 14.58 7.20
C PHE A 468 -15.16 14.05 6.31
N ALA A 469 -14.22 14.93 5.98
CA ALA A 469 -12.96 14.53 5.38
C ALA A 469 -11.80 15.32 5.98
N ILE A 470 -10.62 14.71 5.96
CA ILE A 470 -9.36 15.34 6.33
C ILE A 470 -8.49 15.41 5.09
N SER A 471 -7.93 16.57 4.81
CA SER A 471 -6.87 16.69 3.81
C SER A 471 -5.56 17.10 4.48
N VAL A 472 -4.49 16.35 4.24
CA VAL A 472 -3.16 16.60 4.79
C VAL A 472 -2.22 16.98 3.68
N GLN A 473 -1.63 18.17 3.78
CA GLN A 473 -0.65 18.70 2.84
C GLN A 473 0.72 18.77 3.48
N ARG A 474 1.75 18.52 2.68
CA ARG A 474 3.15 18.72 3.08
C ARG A 474 3.73 19.89 2.29
N ASP A 475 4.06 20.97 2.99
CA ASP A 475 4.73 22.13 2.40
C ASP A 475 6.10 22.33 3.07
N ASN A 476 7.18 22.15 2.31
CA ASN A 476 8.57 22.45 2.71
C ASN A 476 8.94 22.12 4.18
N PHE A 477 8.47 21.01 4.77
CA PHE A 477 8.68 20.53 6.17
C PHE A 477 7.54 20.74 7.17
N GLU A 478 6.50 21.52 6.84
CA GLU A 478 5.31 21.66 7.67
C GLU A 478 4.15 20.82 7.12
N TYR A 479 3.35 20.27 8.03
CA TYR A 479 2.08 19.63 7.69
C TYR A 479 0.95 20.62 7.93
N VAL A 480 0.14 20.84 6.90
CA VAL A 480 -1.12 21.60 6.99
C VAL A 480 -2.25 20.59 6.92
N VAL A 481 -3.09 20.59 7.96
CA VAL A 481 -4.24 19.71 8.06
C VAL A 481 -5.50 20.56 7.91
N ASN A 482 -6.34 20.22 6.93
CA ASN A 482 -7.64 20.84 6.76
C ASN A 482 -8.72 19.84 7.11
N PHE A 483 -9.72 20.30 7.85
CA PHE A 483 -10.94 19.56 8.15
C PHE A 483 -12.06 20.08 7.26
N HIS A 484 -12.65 19.18 6.48
CA HIS A 484 -13.76 19.43 5.58
C HIS A 484 -15.03 18.93 6.26
N ILE A 485 -15.90 19.85 6.67
CA ILE A 485 -17.10 19.51 7.43
C ILE A 485 -18.32 20.06 6.70
N ARG A 486 -19.32 19.21 6.43
CA ARG A 486 -20.58 19.70 5.86
C ARG A 486 -21.32 20.55 6.89
N LYS A 487 -21.69 21.79 6.53
CA LYS A 487 -22.61 22.58 7.34
C LYS A 487 -24.00 21.95 7.25
N VAL A 488 -24.39 21.22 8.29
CA VAL A 488 -25.78 20.82 8.47
C VAL A 488 -26.44 21.93 9.27
N TYR A 489 -27.23 22.78 8.61
CA TYR A 489 -28.14 23.68 9.32
C TYR A 489 -29.14 22.78 10.06
N MET A 490 -28.98 22.64 11.36
CA MET A 490 -30.05 22.04 12.16
C MET A 490 -31.23 23.01 12.14
N PRO A 491 -32.43 22.58 11.71
CA PRO A 491 -33.62 23.38 11.94
C PRO A 491 -33.76 23.59 13.45
N GLU A 492 -34.08 24.83 13.84
CA GLU A 492 -34.22 25.24 15.25
C GLU A 492 -35.27 24.44 16.02
#